data_AF-A0A8C6LK68-F1
#
_entry.id   AF-A0A8C6LK68-F1
#
_cell.length_a   1.000
_cell.length_b   1.000
_cell.length_c   1.000
_cell.angle_alpha   90.00
_cell.angle_beta   90.00
_cell.angle_gamma   90.00
#
_symmetry.space_group_name_H-M   'P 1'
#
loop_
_entity.id
_entity.type
_entity.pdbx_description
1 polymer ?
#
loop_
_entity_poly.entity_id
_entity_poly.type
_entity_poly.pdbx_seq_one_letter_code
_entity_poly.pdbx_strand_id
1 'polypeptide(L)'
;QHNSSILWSEPGLNLKVSPAQIRRLASQVDGTRLWESYLRPILIERLPGTKGSLAVQQHITSTLTSLSAGWSIDLDSFQSPTPRGQVTFTNIIATLDPAARRRLLLACHYDSKALPPDPLAPERVFVGASDSAVPCAMILELATSLDAQLRSFKQQKLPVTLQLVFFDGEESFEEWTTTDSLYGSRHLAELMANTPLAAASTHATMIQAVDLFVLLDLLGGPDPLIANHFDNTARWFDRLIAAEKRLHRQGLLSSHPSEQAYFRKDVYLGPVQDDHIPFLHKGVPVVHIIATPFPQFWHKMDDTEENMHRPTVENLTKIVAVFLAEYLGF
;
A
#
# COMPACT_ATOMS: atom_id res chain seq x y z
N GLN A 1 -17.25 15.35 26.52
CA GLN A 1 -16.24 14.72 27.41
C GLN A 1 -14.92 14.67 26.64
N HIS A 2 -13.81 14.93 27.32
CA HIS A 2 -12.55 15.43 26.77
C HIS A 2 -11.98 14.65 25.57
N ASN A 3 -11.89 15.30 24.40
CA ASN A 3 -11.09 14.83 23.28
C ASN A 3 -9.68 15.41 23.44
N SER A 4 -8.86 14.80 24.30
CA SER A 4 -7.44 15.14 24.41
C SER A 4 -6.71 14.46 23.26
N SER A 5 -6.61 15.15 22.12
CA SER A 5 -5.69 14.76 21.04
C SER A 5 -4.28 14.70 21.61
N ILE A 6 -3.70 13.51 21.70
CA ILE A 6 -2.30 13.35 22.07
C ILE A 6 -1.48 13.92 20.91
N LEU A 7 -1.02 15.16 21.05
CA LEU A 7 -0.14 15.83 20.11
C LEU A 7 1.27 15.22 20.25
N TRP A 8 1.50 14.10 19.57
CA TRP A 8 2.83 13.58 19.38
C TRP A 8 3.61 14.51 18.43
N SER A 9 4.88 14.79 18.71
CA SER A 9 5.75 15.46 17.74
C SER A 9 5.85 14.60 16.48
N GLU A 10 5.60 15.20 15.32
CA GLU A 10 5.50 14.46 14.07
C GLU A 10 6.89 14.07 13.53
N PRO A 11 7.16 12.79 13.25
CA PRO A 11 8.44 12.35 12.69
C PRO A 11 8.66 12.95 11.30
N GLY A 12 9.91 13.23 10.94
CA GLY A 12 10.34 13.38 9.54
C GLY A 12 9.93 14.65 8.77
N LEU A 13 9.03 15.51 9.28
CA LEU A 13 8.49 16.64 8.49
C LEU A 13 9.56 17.60 7.93
N ASN A 14 10.65 17.80 8.68
CA ASN A 14 11.78 18.66 8.28
C ASN A 14 12.95 17.89 7.64
N LEU A 15 12.91 16.57 7.65
CA LEU A 15 14.01 15.76 7.14
C LEU A 15 13.92 15.69 5.61
N LYS A 16 14.96 16.13 4.92
CA LYS A 16 15.10 15.99 3.48
C LYS A 16 16.34 15.17 3.21
N VAL A 17 16.18 14.05 2.51
CA VAL A 17 17.35 13.27 2.09
C VAL A 17 18.18 14.09 1.09
N SER A 18 19.50 14.00 1.24
CA SER A 18 20.45 14.68 0.34
C SER A 18 20.37 14.12 -1.08
N PRO A 19 20.82 14.86 -2.11
CA PRO A 19 20.87 14.33 -3.48
C PRO A 19 21.65 13.01 -3.60
N ALA A 20 22.73 12.85 -2.82
CA ALA A 20 23.50 11.60 -2.78
C ALA A 20 22.69 10.43 -2.19
N GLN A 21 21.93 10.68 -1.12
CA GLN A 21 21.02 9.67 -0.56
C GLN A 21 19.90 9.32 -1.55
N ILE A 22 19.33 10.29 -2.26
CA ILE A 22 18.31 10.02 -3.30
C ILE A 22 18.86 9.09 -4.38
N ARG A 23 20.08 9.34 -4.88
CA ARG A 23 20.73 8.44 -5.85
C ARG A 23 20.91 7.03 -5.30
N ARG A 24 21.35 6.91 -4.04
CA ARG A 24 21.51 5.61 -3.37
C ARG A 24 20.17 4.88 -3.27
N LEU A 25 19.13 5.52 -2.74
CA LEU A 25 17.79 4.93 -2.61
C LEU A 25 17.24 4.50 -3.97
N ALA A 26 17.33 5.37 -4.98
CA ALA A 26 16.87 5.06 -6.33
C ALA A 26 17.62 3.88 -6.97
N SER A 27 18.93 3.73 -6.69
CA SER A 27 19.74 2.62 -7.20
C SER A 27 19.49 1.27 -6.51
N GLN A 28 18.84 1.27 -5.34
CA GLN A 28 18.50 0.04 -4.62
C GLN A 28 17.20 -0.59 -5.11
N VAL A 29 16.33 0.21 -5.74
CA VAL A 29 15.13 -0.27 -6.41
C VAL A 29 15.55 -1.06 -7.65
N ASP A 30 15.24 -2.35 -7.64
CA ASP A 30 15.54 -3.29 -8.71
C ASP A 30 14.26 -3.65 -9.47
N GLY A 31 14.07 -3.03 -10.64
CA GLY A 31 12.91 -3.27 -11.49
C GLY A 31 12.80 -4.71 -11.98
N THR A 32 13.92 -5.46 -12.08
CA THR A 32 13.89 -6.87 -12.46
C THR A 32 13.37 -7.71 -11.31
N ARG A 33 13.88 -7.50 -10.09
CA ARG A 33 13.39 -8.19 -8.88
C ARG A 33 11.92 -7.89 -8.62
N LEU A 34 11.51 -6.62 -8.71
CA LEU A 34 10.11 -6.20 -8.59
C LEU A 34 9.22 -7.02 -9.53
N TRP A 35 9.61 -7.09 -10.80
CA TRP A 35 8.76 -7.73 -11.81
C TRP A 35 8.76 -9.25 -11.73
N GLU A 36 9.96 -9.84 -11.70
CA GLU A 36 10.16 -11.27 -11.85
C GLU A 36 9.91 -12.01 -10.54
N SER A 37 10.37 -11.45 -9.41
CA SER A 37 10.29 -12.10 -8.11
C SER A 37 9.04 -11.71 -7.35
N TYR A 38 8.52 -10.48 -7.48
CA TYR A 38 7.40 -10.02 -6.67
C TYR A 38 6.07 -9.95 -7.42
N LEU A 39 6.04 -9.39 -8.63
CA LEU A 39 4.79 -9.23 -9.38
C LEU A 39 4.30 -10.54 -10.02
N ARG A 40 5.13 -11.23 -10.81
CA ARG A 40 4.71 -12.43 -11.56
C ARG A 40 4.04 -13.52 -10.71
N PRO A 41 4.52 -13.85 -9.49
CA PRO A 41 3.84 -14.83 -8.65
C PRO A 41 2.44 -14.41 -8.16
N ILE A 42 2.11 -13.11 -8.21
CA ILE A 42 0.82 -12.55 -7.79
C ILE A 42 -0.17 -12.49 -8.96
N LEU A 43 0.30 -12.53 -10.21
CA LEU A 43 -0.50 -12.46 -11.45
C LEU A 43 -1.22 -13.79 -11.76
N ILE A 44 -2.03 -14.23 -10.80
CA ILE A 44 -2.94 -15.37 -10.88
C ILE A 44 -4.31 -14.92 -10.35
N GLU A 45 -5.36 -15.68 -10.67
CA GLU A 45 -6.65 -15.48 -10.00
C GLU A 45 -6.48 -15.79 -8.50
N ARG A 46 -6.88 -14.84 -7.67
CA ARG A 46 -6.59 -14.87 -6.23
C ARG A 46 -7.80 -14.39 -5.40
N LEU A 47 -8.99 -14.86 -5.79
CA LEU A 47 -10.23 -14.59 -5.04
C LEU A 47 -10.11 -15.04 -3.58
N PRO A 48 -10.72 -14.35 -2.61
CA PRO A 48 -10.64 -14.71 -1.20
C PRO A 48 -11.07 -16.18 -0.95
N GLY A 49 -10.32 -16.86 -0.09
CA GLY A 49 -10.57 -18.28 0.25
C GLY A 49 -10.16 -19.32 -0.80
N THR A 50 -9.64 -18.91 -1.96
CA THR A 50 -9.16 -19.84 -3.01
C THR A 50 -7.71 -20.28 -2.80
N LYS A 51 -7.29 -21.30 -3.57
CA LYS A 51 -5.88 -21.73 -3.61
C LYS A 51 -4.94 -20.63 -4.14
N GLY A 52 -5.41 -19.79 -5.06
CA GLY A 52 -4.64 -18.66 -5.59
C GLY A 52 -4.39 -17.60 -4.52
N SER A 53 -5.42 -17.23 -3.76
CA SER A 53 -5.27 -16.33 -2.60
C SER A 53 -4.27 -16.88 -1.59
N LEU A 54 -4.36 -18.18 -1.24
CA LEU A 54 -3.39 -18.81 -0.33
C LEU A 54 -1.95 -18.80 -0.89
N ALA A 55 -1.76 -19.03 -2.19
CA ALA A 55 -0.45 -18.98 -2.82
C ALA A 55 0.17 -17.57 -2.75
N VAL A 56 -0.63 -16.53 -2.98
CA VAL A 56 -0.21 -15.13 -2.85
C VAL A 56 0.12 -14.77 -1.40
N GLN A 57 -0.68 -15.23 -0.44
CA GLN A 57 -0.39 -15.07 0.99
C GLN A 57 0.98 -15.68 1.36
N GLN A 58 1.26 -16.90 0.89
CA GLN A 58 2.54 -17.58 1.13
C GLN A 58 3.71 -16.85 0.45
N HIS A 59 3.51 -16.34 -0.75
CA HIS A 59 4.50 -15.55 -1.47
C HIS A 59 4.88 -14.26 -0.71
N ILE A 60 3.88 -13.47 -0.29
CA ILE A 60 4.08 -12.24 0.47
C ILE A 60 4.77 -12.53 1.81
N THR A 61 4.25 -13.49 2.58
CA THR A 61 4.76 -13.80 3.92
C THR A 61 6.17 -14.38 3.89
N SER A 62 6.47 -15.29 2.95
CA SER A 62 7.81 -15.86 2.80
C SER A 62 8.84 -14.81 2.37
N THR A 63 8.46 -13.92 1.46
CA THR A 63 9.29 -12.78 1.04
C THR A 63 9.66 -11.92 2.24
N LEU A 64 8.68 -11.43 3.01
CA LEU A 64 8.92 -10.54 4.15
C LEU A 64 9.67 -11.23 5.30
N THR A 65 9.41 -12.51 5.54
CA THR A 65 10.11 -13.31 6.57
C THR A 65 11.59 -13.52 6.22
N SER A 66 11.93 -13.56 4.92
CA SER A 66 13.33 -13.74 4.48
C SER A 66 14.21 -12.50 4.69
N LEU A 67 13.61 -11.32 4.90
CA LEU A 67 14.32 -10.06 5.02
C LEU A 67 15.05 -9.92 6.37
N SER A 68 16.25 -9.32 6.33
CA SER A 68 17.14 -9.26 7.50
C SER A 68 16.71 -8.22 8.55
N ALA A 69 15.79 -7.31 8.20
CA ALA A 69 15.10 -6.43 9.13
C ALA A 69 14.23 -7.19 10.15
N GLY A 70 13.86 -8.44 9.84
CA GLY A 70 13.18 -9.36 10.76
C GLY A 70 11.76 -8.90 11.11
N TRP A 71 10.90 -8.84 10.09
CA TRP A 71 9.49 -8.45 10.23
C TRP A 71 8.71 -9.42 11.12
N SER A 72 7.79 -8.89 11.94
CA SER A 72 6.77 -9.70 12.63
C SER A 72 5.57 -9.82 11.72
N ILE A 73 5.15 -11.05 11.42
CA ILE A 73 4.02 -11.34 10.53
C ILE A 73 2.85 -11.85 11.36
N ASP A 74 1.73 -11.16 11.27
CA ASP A 74 0.45 -11.57 11.86
C ASP A 74 -0.57 -11.77 10.72
N LEU A 75 -1.31 -12.89 10.78
CA LEU A 75 -2.39 -13.19 9.85
C LEU A 75 -3.73 -12.95 10.57
N ASP A 76 -4.49 -11.98 10.10
CA ASP A 76 -5.82 -11.67 10.61
C ASP A 76 -6.86 -12.41 9.75
N SER A 77 -7.15 -13.66 10.14
CA SER A 77 -8.09 -14.55 9.45
C SER A 77 -9.47 -14.54 10.11
N PHE A 78 -10.52 -14.32 9.31
CA PHE A 78 -11.91 -14.29 9.77
C PHE A 78 -12.86 -14.81 8.68
N GLN A 79 -14.09 -15.17 9.07
CA GLN A 79 -15.13 -15.54 8.12
C GLN A 79 -16.19 -14.46 8.02
N SER A 80 -16.64 -14.16 6.79
CA SER A 80 -17.70 -13.19 6.54
C SER A 80 -18.71 -13.71 5.51
N PRO A 81 -20.03 -13.42 5.67
CA PRO A 81 -21.00 -13.73 4.64
C PRO A 81 -20.78 -12.83 3.41
N THR A 82 -20.89 -13.43 2.23
CA THR A 82 -20.85 -12.75 0.93
C THR A 82 -22.09 -13.13 0.13
N PRO A 83 -22.40 -12.43 -0.98
CA PRO A 83 -23.44 -12.89 -1.91
C PRO A 83 -23.24 -14.33 -2.40
N ARG A 84 -21.99 -14.81 -2.43
CA ARG A 84 -21.63 -16.19 -2.84
C ARG A 84 -21.48 -17.16 -1.67
N GLY A 85 -21.98 -16.81 -0.49
CA GLY A 85 -21.93 -17.65 0.72
C GLY A 85 -20.82 -17.25 1.68
N GLN A 86 -20.53 -18.13 2.65
CA GLN A 86 -19.51 -17.87 3.67
C GLN A 86 -18.10 -18.00 3.07
N VAL A 87 -17.29 -16.96 3.21
CA VAL A 87 -15.90 -16.94 2.74
C VAL A 87 -14.95 -16.64 3.89
N THR A 88 -13.76 -17.24 3.87
CA THR A 88 -12.66 -16.92 4.78
C THR A 88 -11.76 -15.90 4.12
N PHE A 89 -11.51 -14.81 4.83
CA PHE A 89 -10.60 -13.74 4.44
C PHE A 89 -9.39 -13.75 5.38
N THR A 90 -8.22 -13.37 4.88
CA THR A 90 -6.98 -13.28 5.67
C THR A 90 -6.19 -12.04 5.29
N ASN A 91 -6.23 -11.00 6.13
CA ASN A 91 -5.31 -9.88 5.98
C ASN A 91 -3.89 -10.30 6.40
N ILE A 92 -2.87 -9.79 5.71
CA ILE A 92 -1.46 -10.00 6.07
C ILE A 92 -0.91 -8.72 6.68
N ILE A 93 -0.44 -8.78 7.92
CA ILE A 93 0.05 -7.62 8.65
C ILE A 93 1.52 -7.86 8.99
N ALA A 94 2.41 -7.10 8.36
CA ALA A 94 3.83 -7.14 8.64
C ALA A 94 4.26 -5.89 9.43
N THR A 95 4.73 -6.07 10.65
CA THR A 95 5.16 -4.97 11.52
C THR A 95 6.66 -5.04 11.77
N LEU A 96 7.39 -3.98 11.42
CA LEU A 96 8.85 -3.97 11.55
C LEU A 96 9.31 -4.02 13.01
N ASP A 97 8.69 -3.21 13.86
CA ASP A 97 8.89 -3.21 15.32
C ASP A 97 7.53 -3.17 16.05
N PRO A 98 7.00 -4.33 16.48
CA PRO A 98 5.72 -4.41 17.19
C PRO A 98 5.68 -3.64 18.52
N ALA A 99 6.85 -3.34 19.12
CA ALA A 99 6.92 -2.60 20.37
C ALA A 99 6.78 -1.08 20.19
N ALA A 100 6.87 -0.57 18.95
CA ALA A 100 6.72 0.85 18.67
C ALA A 100 5.28 1.32 18.93
N ARG A 101 5.15 2.51 19.53
CA ARG A 101 3.86 3.09 19.93
C ARG A 101 3.09 3.72 18.78
N ARG A 102 3.79 4.05 17.70
CA ARG A 102 3.26 4.75 16.52
C ARG A 102 3.69 4.01 15.27
N ARG A 103 2.93 4.14 14.19
CA ARG A 103 3.25 3.48 12.92
C ARG A 103 2.82 4.29 11.71
N LEU A 104 3.68 4.29 10.70
CA LEU A 104 3.30 4.55 9.31
C LEU A 104 2.71 3.26 8.76
N LEU A 105 1.45 3.29 8.32
CA LEU A 105 0.78 2.15 7.70
C LEU A 105 0.86 2.32 6.18
N LEU A 106 1.54 1.41 5.50
CA LEU A 106 1.60 1.34 4.03
C LEU A 106 0.82 0.11 3.59
N ALA A 107 -0.19 0.27 2.74
CA ALA A 107 -1.06 -0.85 2.39
C ALA A 107 -1.48 -0.87 0.92
N CYS A 108 -2.00 -2.03 0.53
CA CYS A 108 -2.77 -2.31 -0.68
C CYS A 108 -3.67 -3.51 -0.39
N HIS A 109 -4.56 -3.86 -1.30
CA HIS A 109 -5.24 -5.16 -1.26
C HIS A 109 -4.49 -6.18 -2.13
N TYR A 110 -4.56 -7.46 -1.76
CA TYR A 110 -3.92 -8.54 -2.52
C TYR A 110 -4.93 -9.48 -3.19
N ASP A 111 -6.22 -9.36 -2.93
CA ASP A 111 -7.21 -10.13 -3.67
C ASP A 111 -7.32 -9.66 -5.13
N SER A 112 -8.14 -10.35 -5.90
CA SER A 112 -8.52 -9.95 -7.26
C SER A 112 -10.04 -9.98 -7.36
N LYS A 113 -10.60 -9.15 -8.23
CA LYS A 113 -12.04 -9.14 -8.47
C LYS A 113 -12.57 -10.43 -9.10
N ALA A 114 -13.74 -10.87 -8.66
CA ALA A 114 -14.48 -11.93 -9.32
C ALA A 114 -15.21 -11.39 -10.57
N LEU A 115 -14.57 -11.46 -11.74
CA LEU A 115 -15.23 -11.16 -13.01
C LEU A 115 -15.97 -12.39 -13.57
N PRO A 116 -17.09 -12.19 -14.31
CA PRO A 116 -17.73 -13.29 -15.04
C PRO A 116 -16.76 -13.91 -16.06
N PRO A 117 -16.79 -15.25 -16.25
CA PRO A 117 -15.99 -15.90 -17.28
C PRO A 117 -16.31 -15.37 -18.68
N ASP A 118 -15.30 -15.20 -19.52
CA ASP A 118 -15.50 -14.87 -20.93
C ASP A 118 -16.04 -16.11 -21.68
N PRO A 119 -17.24 -16.06 -22.29
CA PRO A 119 -17.80 -17.19 -23.03
C PRO A 119 -16.93 -17.65 -24.20
N LEU A 120 -16.09 -16.77 -24.75
CA LEU A 120 -15.18 -17.05 -25.86
C LEU A 120 -13.80 -17.52 -25.39
N ALA A 121 -13.47 -17.32 -24.11
CA ALA A 121 -12.20 -17.70 -23.50
C ALA A 121 -12.41 -18.12 -22.03
N PRO A 122 -13.05 -19.27 -21.76
CA PRO A 122 -13.45 -19.68 -20.40
C PRO A 122 -12.27 -19.94 -19.46
N GLU A 123 -11.08 -20.20 -20.00
CA GLU A 123 -9.83 -20.38 -19.24
C GLU A 123 -9.16 -19.04 -18.89
N ARG A 124 -9.62 -17.92 -19.47
CA ARG A 124 -9.09 -16.59 -19.16
C ARG A 124 -9.69 -16.10 -17.86
N VAL A 125 -8.81 -15.85 -16.90
CA VAL A 125 -9.17 -15.32 -15.58
C VAL A 125 -8.73 -13.87 -15.43
N PHE A 126 -9.44 -13.13 -14.59
CA PHE A 126 -9.01 -11.79 -14.18
C PHE A 126 -7.89 -11.90 -13.16
N VAL A 127 -6.78 -11.21 -13.43
CA VAL A 127 -5.60 -11.21 -12.56
C VAL A 127 -5.32 -9.85 -11.93
N GLY A 128 -6.09 -8.79 -12.24
CA GLY A 128 -5.93 -7.45 -11.64
C GLY A 128 -4.48 -7.03 -11.48
N ALA A 129 -3.77 -6.83 -12.60
CA ALA A 129 -2.35 -6.50 -12.55
C ALA A 129 -2.11 -5.14 -11.87
N SER A 130 -2.88 -4.11 -12.24
CA SER A 130 -2.86 -2.82 -11.53
C SER A 130 -3.64 -2.82 -10.22
N ASP A 131 -4.47 -3.83 -10.01
CA ASP A 131 -5.61 -3.87 -9.09
C ASP A 131 -5.62 -5.16 -8.23
N SER A 132 -4.74 -5.32 -7.24
CA SER A 132 -3.59 -4.48 -6.86
C SER A 132 -2.28 -5.28 -6.82
N ALA A 133 -2.03 -6.12 -7.84
CA ALA A 133 -0.81 -6.94 -7.89
C ALA A 133 0.48 -6.09 -7.98
N VAL A 134 0.47 -5.01 -8.77
CA VAL A 134 1.57 -4.05 -8.86
C VAL A 134 1.78 -3.31 -7.53
N PRO A 135 0.76 -2.72 -6.87
CA PRO A 135 0.88 -2.22 -5.51
C PRO A 135 1.50 -3.21 -4.52
N CYS A 136 1.06 -4.48 -4.52
CA CYS A 136 1.66 -5.52 -3.69
C CYS A 136 3.17 -5.69 -3.97
N ALA A 137 3.54 -5.81 -5.25
CA ALA A 137 4.92 -5.97 -5.68
C ALA A 137 5.79 -4.74 -5.35
N MET A 138 5.22 -3.53 -5.45
CA MET A 138 5.89 -2.29 -5.05
C MET A 138 6.22 -2.31 -3.56
N ILE A 139 5.29 -2.73 -2.70
CA ILE A 139 5.52 -2.81 -1.25
C ILE A 139 6.62 -3.83 -0.93
N LEU A 140 6.60 -5.02 -1.56
CA LEU A 140 7.64 -6.03 -1.38
C LEU A 140 9.03 -5.53 -1.84
N GLU A 141 9.08 -4.81 -2.96
CA GLU A 141 10.33 -4.20 -3.44
C GLU A 141 10.82 -3.07 -2.53
N LEU A 142 9.92 -2.25 -1.97
CA LEU A 142 10.27 -1.22 -0.99
C LEU A 142 10.87 -1.84 0.28
N ALA A 143 10.24 -2.90 0.81
CA ALA A 143 10.74 -3.61 1.97
C ALA A 143 12.13 -4.23 1.71
N THR A 144 12.34 -4.78 0.51
CA THR A 144 13.59 -5.44 0.14
C THR A 144 14.72 -4.45 -0.16
N SER A 145 14.47 -3.45 -1.01
CA SER A 145 15.46 -2.44 -1.39
C SER A 145 15.95 -1.61 -0.19
N LEU A 146 15.08 -1.43 0.81
CA LEU A 146 15.37 -0.69 2.03
C LEU A 146 15.74 -1.59 3.21
N ASP A 147 15.89 -2.92 3.04
CA ASP A 147 16.04 -3.88 4.14
C ASP A 147 17.17 -3.51 5.12
N ALA A 148 18.35 -3.16 4.59
CA ALA A 148 19.48 -2.75 5.40
C ALA A 148 19.18 -1.47 6.22
N GLN A 149 18.54 -0.48 5.60
CA GLN A 149 18.15 0.75 6.27
C GLN A 149 17.05 0.52 7.32
N LEU A 150 16.04 -0.30 7.00
CA LEU A 150 14.95 -0.65 7.91
C LEU A 150 15.46 -1.45 9.11
N ARG A 151 16.44 -2.34 8.89
CA ARG A 151 17.14 -3.04 9.97
C ARG A 151 17.86 -2.07 10.90
N SER A 152 18.64 -1.13 10.36
CA SER A 152 19.32 -0.10 11.15
C SER A 152 18.33 0.82 11.86
N PHE A 153 17.24 1.21 11.21
CA PHE A 153 16.17 2.01 11.78
C PHE A 153 15.51 1.31 12.98
N LYS A 154 15.14 0.03 12.83
CA LYS A 154 14.58 -0.79 13.92
C LYS A 154 15.48 -0.85 15.15
N GLN A 155 16.79 -0.94 14.95
CA GLN A 155 17.77 -0.98 16.05
C GLN A 155 17.80 0.32 16.88
N GLN A 156 17.37 1.45 16.31
CA GLN A 156 17.27 2.72 17.03
C GLN A 156 16.09 2.74 18.03
N LYS A 157 15.15 1.79 17.94
CA LYS A 157 13.98 1.65 18.82
C LYS A 157 13.20 2.97 18.94
N LEU A 158 12.99 3.63 17.80
CA LEU A 158 12.24 4.87 17.74
C LEU A 158 10.75 4.64 18.06
N PRO A 159 10.01 5.66 18.52
CA PRO A 159 8.60 5.51 18.85
C PRO A 159 7.69 5.17 17.66
N VAL A 160 8.15 5.42 16.44
CA VAL A 160 7.45 5.15 15.19
C VAL A 160 8.06 3.93 14.49
N THR A 161 7.23 3.10 13.88
CA THR A 161 7.65 1.97 13.04
C THR A 161 6.98 2.01 11.66
N LEU A 162 7.40 1.10 10.77
CA LEU A 162 6.70 0.82 9.51
C LEU A 162 5.83 -0.43 9.70
N GLN A 163 4.56 -0.33 9.33
CA GLN A 163 3.65 -1.45 9.24
C GLN A 163 3.16 -1.57 7.80
N LEU A 164 3.26 -2.77 7.23
CA LEU A 164 2.73 -3.11 5.92
C LEU A 164 1.45 -3.91 6.12
N VAL A 165 0.41 -3.59 5.35
CA VAL A 165 -0.83 -4.36 5.35
C VAL A 165 -1.19 -4.74 3.92
N PHE A 166 -1.49 -6.02 3.71
CA PHE A 166 -2.06 -6.53 2.48
C PHE A 166 -3.47 -7.00 2.82
N PHE A 167 -4.47 -6.21 2.46
CA PHE A 167 -5.88 -6.50 2.73
C PHE A 167 -6.40 -7.62 1.84
N ASP A 168 -7.30 -8.44 2.37
CA ASP A 168 -8.05 -9.44 1.60
C ASP A 168 -9.50 -9.00 1.43
N GLY A 169 -10.09 -9.29 0.28
CA GLY A 169 -11.47 -8.95 -0.03
C GLY A 169 -11.76 -7.45 -0.01
N GLU A 170 -10.92 -6.64 -0.64
CA GLU A 170 -11.31 -5.26 -0.98
C GLU A 170 -12.51 -5.31 -1.93
N GLU A 171 -12.43 -6.22 -2.91
CA GLU A 171 -13.35 -6.26 -4.03
C GLU A 171 -14.73 -6.80 -3.66
N SER A 172 -15.74 -6.30 -4.37
CA SER A 172 -17.08 -6.87 -4.33
C SER A 172 -17.15 -8.22 -5.06
N PHE A 173 -17.91 -9.17 -4.52
CA PHE A 173 -18.20 -10.45 -5.18
C PHE A 173 -19.26 -10.33 -6.28
N GLU A 174 -20.21 -9.41 -6.10
CA GLU A 174 -21.26 -9.10 -7.06
C GLU A 174 -21.34 -7.59 -7.30
N GLU A 175 -21.78 -6.81 -6.31
CA GLU A 175 -22.01 -5.37 -6.43
C GLU A 175 -21.36 -4.60 -5.29
N TRP A 176 -20.69 -3.49 -5.61
CA TRP A 176 -20.07 -2.65 -4.60
C TRP A 176 -21.14 -2.04 -3.67
N THR A 177 -21.20 -2.55 -2.44
CA THR A 177 -22.11 -2.07 -1.40
C THR A 177 -21.37 -1.99 -0.06
N THR A 178 -22.01 -1.43 0.97
CA THR A 178 -21.41 -1.35 2.32
C THR A 178 -21.12 -2.72 2.95
N THR A 179 -21.68 -3.81 2.42
CA THR A 179 -21.50 -5.18 2.92
C THR A 179 -20.83 -6.12 1.93
N ASP A 180 -20.85 -5.79 0.64
CA ASP A 180 -20.14 -6.51 -0.44
C ASP A 180 -19.02 -5.62 -1.00
N SER A 181 -18.05 -5.35 -0.13
CA SER A 181 -16.77 -4.67 -0.39
C SER A 181 -15.99 -4.58 0.92
N LEU A 182 -14.70 -4.27 0.84
CA LEU A 182 -13.87 -3.84 1.97
C LEU A 182 -13.89 -4.80 3.15
N TYR A 183 -13.99 -6.11 2.90
CA TYR A 183 -14.13 -7.14 3.94
C TYR A 183 -12.94 -7.08 4.91
N GLY A 184 -11.73 -7.15 4.37
CA GLY A 184 -10.49 -7.14 5.13
C GLY A 184 -10.27 -5.86 5.91
N SER A 185 -10.39 -4.71 5.24
CA SER A 185 -10.18 -3.40 5.88
C SER A 185 -11.25 -3.04 6.91
N ARG A 186 -12.53 -3.39 6.68
CA ARG A 186 -13.59 -3.22 7.70
C ARG A 186 -13.28 -4.05 8.94
N HIS A 187 -12.88 -5.30 8.76
CA HIS A 187 -12.53 -6.18 9.88
C HIS A 187 -11.30 -5.65 10.63
N LEU A 188 -10.21 -5.34 9.92
CA LEU A 188 -8.97 -4.94 10.56
C LEU A 188 -9.09 -3.58 11.27
N ALA A 189 -9.80 -2.61 10.67
CA ALA A 189 -10.01 -1.32 11.31
C ALA A 189 -10.81 -1.47 12.62
N GLU A 190 -11.80 -2.37 12.67
CA GLU A 190 -12.56 -2.67 13.88
C GLU A 190 -11.72 -3.42 14.92
N LEU A 191 -10.95 -4.42 14.50
CA LEU A 191 -10.01 -5.14 15.36
C LEU A 191 -9.00 -4.16 16.00
N MET A 192 -8.39 -3.28 15.19
CA MET A 192 -7.45 -2.27 15.67
C MET A 192 -8.09 -1.24 16.61
N ALA A 193 -9.35 -0.88 16.37
CA ALA A 193 -10.09 0.02 17.26
C ALA A 193 -10.36 -0.58 18.64
N ASN A 194 -10.49 -1.91 18.71
CA ASN A 194 -10.79 -2.64 19.94
C ASN A 194 -9.57 -3.27 20.61
N THR A 195 -8.39 -3.21 19.98
CA THR A 195 -7.15 -3.77 20.52
C THR A 195 -6.37 -2.69 21.29
N PRO A 196 -6.15 -2.83 22.61
CA PRO A 196 -5.38 -1.86 23.39
C PRO A 196 -3.92 -1.77 22.94
N LEU A 197 -3.38 -0.56 22.93
CA LEU A 197 -1.95 -0.34 22.68
C LEU A 197 -1.15 -0.71 23.94
N ALA A 198 -0.45 -1.86 23.92
CA ALA A 198 0.22 -2.46 25.08
C ALA A 198 1.19 -1.53 25.84
N ALA A 199 1.69 -0.47 25.21
CA ALA A 199 2.65 0.47 25.78
C ALA A 199 2.07 1.88 26.08
N ALA A 200 0.73 2.03 26.07
CA ALA A 200 0.06 3.29 26.39
C ALA A 200 -0.40 3.32 27.86
N SER A 201 -0.12 4.44 28.55
CA SER A 201 -0.69 4.75 29.87
C SER A 201 -2.14 5.26 29.79
N THR A 202 -2.73 5.27 28.60
CA THR A 202 -4.06 5.78 28.27
C THR A 202 -4.90 4.66 27.67
N HIS A 203 -6.23 4.84 27.57
CA HIS A 203 -7.15 3.91 26.87
C HIS A 203 -6.96 3.92 25.34
N ALA A 204 -5.72 4.13 24.87
CA ALA A 204 -5.41 4.19 23.45
C ALA A 204 -5.41 2.78 22.83
N THR A 205 -5.91 2.68 21.61
CA THR A 205 -6.01 1.43 20.85
C THR A 205 -5.11 1.48 19.61
N MET A 206 -4.94 0.33 18.97
CA MET A 206 -4.04 0.19 17.81
C MET A 206 -4.43 1.12 16.65
N ILE A 207 -5.72 1.48 16.51
CA ILE A 207 -6.15 2.44 15.48
C ILE A 207 -5.56 3.83 15.70
N GLN A 208 -5.40 4.27 16.96
CA GLN A 208 -4.83 5.57 17.31
C GLN A 208 -3.29 5.57 17.22
N ALA A 209 -2.67 4.40 17.08
CA ALA A 209 -1.23 4.28 16.83
C ALA A 209 -0.86 4.58 15.37
N VAL A 210 -1.83 4.63 14.45
CA VAL A 210 -1.58 4.90 13.03
C VAL A 210 -1.42 6.41 12.82
N ASP A 211 -0.19 6.85 12.58
CA ASP A 211 0.11 8.27 12.34
C ASP A 211 -0.37 8.74 10.97
N LEU A 212 -0.22 7.85 9.99
CA LEU A 212 -0.53 8.06 8.60
C LEU A 212 -0.78 6.70 7.95
N PHE A 213 -1.87 6.59 7.21
CA PHE A 213 -2.17 5.47 6.34
C PHE A 213 -1.93 5.92 4.89
N VAL A 214 -0.92 5.33 4.25
CA VAL A 214 -0.64 5.43 2.81
C VAL A 214 -1.20 4.19 2.10
N LEU A 215 -2.24 4.36 1.29
CA LEU A 215 -2.87 3.29 0.52
C LEU A 215 -2.45 3.39 -0.95
N LEU A 216 -1.95 2.30 -1.54
CA LEU A 216 -1.59 2.20 -2.95
C LEU A 216 -2.65 1.34 -3.66
N ASP A 217 -3.20 1.88 -4.75
CA ASP A 217 -4.21 1.19 -5.54
C ASP A 217 -4.20 1.67 -7.01
N LEU A 218 -4.63 0.82 -7.94
CA LEU A 218 -4.73 1.08 -9.38
C LEU A 218 -3.45 1.68 -10.00
N LEU A 219 -2.30 1.11 -9.63
CA LEU A 219 -0.99 1.55 -10.13
C LEU A 219 -0.45 0.54 -11.15
N GLY A 220 0.12 1.02 -12.25
CA GLY A 220 0.74 0.14 -13.24
C GLY A 220 0.66 0.65 -14.67
N GLY A 221 -0.43 1.35 -15.00
CA GLY A 221 -0.60 1.98 -16.32
C GLY A 221 0.40 3.11 -16.61
N PRO A 222 0.55 3.50 -17.88
CA PRO A 222 1.36 4.66 -18.25
C PRO A 222 0.74 5.96 -17.73
N ASP A 223 1.60 6.95 -17.43
CA ASP A 223 1.23 8.33 -17.12
C ASP A 223 0.04 8.52 -16.13
N PRO A 224 0.06 7.87 -14.95
CA PRO A 224 -1.02 7.98 -13.99
C PRO A 224 -1.10 9.41 -13.45
N LEU A 225 -2.32 9.93 -13.36
CA LEU A 225 -2.62 11.14 -12.61
C LEU A 225 -3.02 10.73 -11.20
N ILE A 226 -2.24 11.10 -10.19
CA ILE A 226 -2.54 10.82 -8.78
C ILE A 226 -2.90 12.14 -8.13
N ALA A 227 -4.14 12.25 -7.62
CA ALA A 227 -4.68 13.48 -7.04
C ALA A 227 -4.55 13.49 -5.51
N ASN A 228 -4.53 14.70 -4.92
CA ASN A 228 -4.65 14.82 -3.47
C ASN A 228 -6.11 14.73 -3.03
N HIS A 229 -6.47 13.64 -2.34
CA HIS A 229 -7.84 13.42 -1.88
C HIS A 229 -8.16 14.04 -0.50
N PHE A 230 -7.13 14.38 0.30
CA PHE A 230 -7.33 14.80 1.70
C PHE A 230 -6.50 16.03 2.08
N ASP A 231 -7.16 17.09 2.56
CA ASP A 231 -6.47 18.33 2.96
C ASP A 231 -5.64 18.17 4.24
N ASN A 232 -6.08 17.34 5.18
CA ASN A 232 -5.38 17.12 6.45
C ASN A 232 -4.04 16.38 6.30
N THR A 233 -3.82 15.68 5.18
CA THR A 233 -2.56 15.01 4.83
C THR A 233 -1.86 15.62 3.62
N ALA A 234 -2.36 16.74 3.11
CA ALA A 234 -1.86 17.44 1.94
C ALA A 234 -0.34 17.73 1.97
N ARG A 235 0.23 17.92 3.16
CA ARG A 235 1.68 18.12 3.35
C ARG A 235 2.51 16.86 3.07
N TRP A 236 1.97 15.68 3.29
CA TRP A 236 2.60 14.40 2.94
C TRP A 236 2.52 14.18 1.43
N PHE A 237 1.42 14.58 0.82
CA PHE A 237 1.30 14.64 -0.63
C PHE A 237 2.35 15.57 -1.27
N ASP A 238 2.64 16.73 -0.65
CA ASP A 238 3.72 17.62 -1.10
C ASP A 238 5.11 16.94 -1.03
N ARG A 239 5.31 15.97 -0.12
CA ARG A 239 6.56 15.19 -0.06
C ARG A 239 6.69 14.25 -1.25
N LEU A 240 5.60 13.63 -1.70
CA LEU A 240 5.58 12.81 -2.91
C LEU A 240 5.90 13.66 -4.16
N ILE A 241 5.26 14.83 -4.30
CA ILE A 241 5.58 15.80 -5.37
C ILE A 241 7.06 16.21 -5.30
N ALA A 242 7.58 16.53 -4.11
CA ALA A 242 8.97 16.93 -3.95
C ALA A 242 9.97 15.79 -4.23
N ALA A 243 9.62 14.54 -3.93
CA ALA A 243 10.41 13.37 -4.26
C ALA A 243 10.46 13.14 -5.78
N GLU A 244 9.31 13.18 -6.45
CA GLU A 244 9.18 13.10 -7.92
C GLU A 244 10.08 14.14 -8.61
N LYS A 245 9.92 15.43 -8.27
CA LYS A 245 10.72 16.52 -8.85
C LYS A 245 12.22 16.34 -8.64
N ARG A 246 12.64 15.89 -7.45
CA ARG A 246 14.06 15.70 -7.13
C ARG A 246 14.67 14.48 -7.80
N LEU A 247 13.89 13.43 -8.04
CA LEU A 247 14.31 12.27 -8.82
C LEU A 247 14.42 12.63 -10.30
N HIS A 248 13.43 13.35 -10.85
CA HIS A 248 13.45 13.84 -12.23
C HIS A 248 14.67 14.73 -12.51
N ARG A 249 14.91 15.75 -11.68
CA ARG A 249 16.06 16.67 -11.83
C ARG A 249 17.43 15.96 -11.81
N GLN A 250 17.49 14.76 -11.22
CA GLN A 250 18.70 13.96 -11.17
C GLN A 250 18.78 12.91 -12.28
N GLY A 251 17.81 12.86 -13.19
CA GLY A 251 17.74 11.89 -14.28
C GLY A 251 17.48 10.46 -13.78
N LEU A 252 16.81 10.29 -12.64
CA LEU A 252 16.58 8.99 -12.00
C LEU A 252 15.23 8.35 -12.34
N LEU A 253 14.39 9.06 -13.11
CA LEU A 253 13.10 8.58 -13.59
C LEU A 253 13.17 8.31 -15.10
N SER A 254 12.56 7.20 -15.52
CA SER A 254 12.53 6.73 -16.92
C SER A 254 11.19 7.05 -17.58
N SER A 255 11.17 7.42 -18.86
CA SER A 255 9.92 7.80 -19.57
C SER A 255 9.10 8.87 -18.83
N HIS A 256 9.78 9.88 -18.27
CA HIS A 256 9.19 10.91 -17.42
C HIS A 256 9.47 12.31 -18.00
N PRO A 257 8.61 12.82 -18.91
CA PRO A 257 8.95 13.98 -19.74
C PRO A 257 8.83 15.34 -19.04
N SER A 258 8.08 15.43 -17.93
CA SER A 258 7.87 16.65 -17.14
C SER A 258 8.56 16.55 -15.80
N GLU A 259 8.86 17.66 -15.13
CA GLU A 259 9.39 17.63 -13.77
C GLU A 259 8.37 17.10 -12.73
N GLN A 260 7.09 17.25 -13.04
CA GLN A 260 5.95 16.77 -12.28
C GLN A 260 4.93 16.24 -13.29
N ALA A 261 4.79 14.93 -13.35
CA ALA A 261 3.89 14.20 -14.23
C ALA A 261 2.78 13.48 -13.45
N TYR A 262 3.13 12.83 -12.33
CA TYR A 262 2.24 11.91 -11.63
C TYR A 262 1.42 12.57 -10.53
N PHE A 263 2.06 13.22 -9.55
CA PHE A 263 1.37 13.71 -8.36
C PHE A 263 0.86 15.13 -8.59
N ARG A 264 -0.45 15.36 -8.52
CA ARG A 264 -1.10 16.65 -8.78
C ARG A 264 -2.02 17.06 -7.64
N LYS A 265 -1.87 18.31 -7.20
CA LYS A 265 -2.63 18.88 -6.08
C LYS A 265 -3.65 19.93 -6.52
N ASP A 266 -3.51 20.38 -7.76
CA ASP A 266 -4.35 21.37 -8.44
C ASP A 266 -5.57 20.74 -9.13
N VAL A 267 -5.78 19.44 -8.92
CA VAL A 267 -6.85 18.66 -9.52
C VAL A 267 -7.66 17.98 -8.41
N TYR A 268 -8.98 18.12 -8.47
CA TYR A 268 -9.93 17.45 -7.59
C TYR A 268 -10.88 16.59 -8.43
N LEU A 269 -10.91 15.28 -8.19
CA LEU A 269 -11.69 14.31 -8.99
C LEU A 269 -12.78 13.60 -8.18
N GLY A 270 -13.08 14.10 -6.98
CA GLY A 270 -14.06 13.51 -6.07
C GLY A 270 -13.48 12.42 -5.16
N PRO A 271 -14.28 11.94 -4.19
CA PRO A 271 -13.88 10.84 -3.31
C PRO A 271 -13.94 9.50 -4.05
N VAL A 272 -13.00 8.62 -3.73
CA VAL A 272 -13.00 7.21 -4.15
C VAL A 272 -13.19 6.37 -2.89
N GLN A 273 -14.08 5.38 -2.92
CA GLN A 273 -14.18 4.39 -1.83
C GLN A 273 -13.16 3.29 -2.08
N ASP A 274 -12.45 2.90 -1.03
CA ASP A 274 -11.39 1.90 -1.02
C ASP A 274 -11.09 1.55 0.46
N ASP A 275 -10.14 0.67 0.73
CA ASP A 275 -9.73 0.13 2.04
C ASP A 275 -9.38 1.17 3.10
N HIS A 276 -9.15 2.42 2.70
CA HIS A 276 -8.92 3.50 3.65
C HIS A 276 -10.20 3.95 4.37
N ILE A 277 -11.39 3.70 3.82
CA ILE A 277 -12.67 4.22 4.35
C ILE A 277 -12.92 3.78 5.81
N PRO A 278 -12.77 2.50 6.20
CA PRO A 278 -12.98 2.07 7.58
C PRO A 278 -12.01 2.72 8.58
N PHE A 279 -10.78 3.02 8.14
CA PHE A 279 -9.77 3.70 8.95
C PHE A 279 -10.04 5.21 9.04
N LEU A 280 -10.40 5.83 7.92
CA LEU A 280 -10.77 7.25 7.83
C LEU A 280 -11.94 7.58 8.76
N HIS A 281 -12.98 6.74 8.77
CA HIS A 281 -14.13 6.89 9.68
C HIS A 281 -13.75 6.81 11.17
N LYS A 282 -12.61 6.20 11.49
CA LYS A 282 -12.05 6.10 12.85
C LYS A 282 -11.00 7.18 13.14
N GLY A 283 -10.85 8.17 12.25
CA GLY A 283 -10.00 9.34 12.44
C GLY A 283 -8.54 9.15 12.00
N VAL A 284 -8.22 8.07 11.29
CA VAL A 284 -6.86 7.85 10.77
C VAL A 284 -6.58 8.83 9.61
N PRO A 285 -5.45 9.57 9.62
CA PRO A 285 -5.05 10.39 8.49
C PRO A 285 -4.65 9.52 7.29
N VAL A 286 -5.16 9.82 6.10
CA VAL A 286 -4.96 9.00 4.88
C VAL A 286 -4.24 9.77 3.78
N VAL A 287 -3.30 9.14 3.09
CA VAL A 287 -2.82 9.50 1.75
C VAL A 287 -3.21 8.37 0.81
N HIS A 288 -4.07 8.64 -0.15
CA HIS A 288 -4.53 7.66 -1.13
C HIS A 288 -3.74 7.85 -2.44
N ILE A 289 -2.80 6.95 -2.69
CA ILE A 289 -2.00 6.89 -3.91
C ILE A 289 -2.74 6.00 -4.90
N ILE A 290 -3.73 6.59 -5.55
CA ILE A 290 -4.57 5.95 -6.57
C ILE A 290 -4.57 6.77 -7.86
N ALA A 291 -4.50 6.09 -9.01
CA ALA A 291 -4.63 6.77 -10.29
C ALA A 291 -6.07 7.22 -10.50
N THR A 292 -6.31 8.51 -10.75
CA THR A 292 -7.60 9.10 -11.09
C THR A 292 -7.45 10.04 -12.29
N PRO A 293 -8.10 9.77 -13.45
CA PRO A 293 -9.02 8.66 -13.73
C PRO A 293 -8.34 7.29 -13.63
N PHE A 294 -9.16 6.26 -13.40
CA PHE A 294 -8.69 4.87 -13.30
C PHE A 294 -8.04 4.41 -14.61
N PRO A 295 -7.15 3.40 -14.57
CA PRO A 295 -6.59 2.80 -15.78
C PRO A 295 -7.68 2.38 -16.76
N GLN A 296 -7.44 2.50 -18.07
CA GLN A 296 -8.45 2.19 -19.08
C GLN A 296 -8.90 0.72 -19.08
N PHE A 297 -8.06 -0.16 -18.54
CA PHE A 297 -8.28 -1.60 -18.36
C PHE A 297 -8.83 -1.98 -16.97
N TRP A 298 -9.16 -0.99 -16.12
CA TRP A 298 -9.76 -1.27 -14.80
C TRP A 298 -11.04 -2.09 -14.92
N HIS A 299 -11.14 -3.13 -14.08
CA HIS A 299 -12.23 -4.13 -14.05
C HIS A 299 -12.51 -4.80 -15.40
N LYS A 300 -11.48 -4.97 -16.22
CA LYS A 300 -11.54 -5.68 -17.49
C LYS A 300 -10.46 -6.75 -17.57
N MET A 301 -10.70 -7.76 -18.39
CA MET A 301 -9.79 -8.88 -18.56
C MET A 301 -8.41 -8.49 -19.14
N ASP A 302 -8.25 -7.26 -19.62
CA ASP A 302 -6.99 -6.69 -20.11
C ASP A 302 -6.16 -6.00 -19.01
N ASP A 303 -6.57 -6.02 -17.74
CA ASP A 303 -5.69 -5.66 -16.61
C ASP A 303 -4.68 -6.79 -16.33
N THR A 304 -3.71 -6.92 -17.23
CA THR A 304 -2.70 -8.00 -17.28
C THR A 304 -1.28 -7.44 -17.34
N GLU A 305 -0.28 -8.32 -17.20
CA GLU A 305 1.15 -7.96 -17.24
C GLU A 305 1.52 -7.15 -18.49
N GLU A 306 0.94 -7.49 -19.64
CA GLU A 306 1.28 -6.92 -20.95
C GLU A 306 0.92 -5.44 -21.05
N ASN A 307 -0.09 -4.99 -20.31
CA ASN A 307 -0.57 -3.61 -20.32
C ASN A 307 0.06 -2.75 -19.21
N MET A 308 0.92 -3.34 -18.37
CA MET A 308 1.66 -2.62 -17.34
C MET A 308 2.85 -1.86 -17.95
N HIS A 309 3.00 -0.59 -17.58
CA HIS A 309 4.11 0.26 -18.02
C HIS A 309 5.28 0.20 -17.02
N ARG A 310 6.22 -0.71 -17.28
CA ARG A 310 7.42 -0.94 -16.43
C ARG A 310 8.12 0.34 -15.93
N PRO A 311 8.41 1.36 -16.79
CA PRO A 311 9.05 2.59 -16.32
C PRO A 311 8.21 3.34 -15.28
N THR A 312 6.89 3.40 -15.43
CA THR A 312 6.02 4.06 -14.44
C THR A 312 6.09 3.33 -13.09
N VAL A 313 6.00 2.00 -13.10
CA VAL A 313 6.05 1.20 -11.86
C VAL A 313 7.35 1.47 -11.12
N GLU A 314 8.49 1.36 -11.79
CA GLU A 314 9.80 1.61 -11.18
C GLU A 314 9.94 3.06 -10.67
N ASN A 315 9.43 4.04 -11.42
CA ASN A 315 9.44 5.44 -11.01
C ASN A 315 8.64 5.67 -9.72
N LEU A 316 7.41 5.14 -9.65
CA LEU A 316 6.57 5.25 -8.47
C LEU A 316 7.21 4.56 -7.26
N THR A 317 7.81 3.38 -7.45
CA THR A 317 8.56 2.70 -6.39
C THR A 317 9.71 3.57 -5.86
N LYS A 318 10.49 4.22 -6.74
CA LYS A 318 11.55 5.15 -6.32
C LYS A 318 11.02 6.36 -5.56
N ILE A 319 9.90 6.92 -6.00
CA ILE A 319 9.26 8.06 -5.32
C ILE A 319 8.82 7.67 -3.91
N VAL A 320 8.16 6.52 -3.76
CA VAL A 320 7.74 6.01 -2.45
C VAL A 320 8.95 5.64 -1.59
N ALA A 321 10.03 5.11 -2.16
CA ALA A 321 11.27 4.82 -1.41
C ALA A 321 11.87 6.09 -0.79
N VAL A 322 11.91 7.20 -1.54
CA VAL A 322 12.35 8.51 -1.03
C VAL A 322 11.38 9.01 0.05
N PHE A 323 10.07 8.88 -0.15
CA PHE A 323 9.06 9.25 0.83
C PHE A 323 9.25 8.49 2.15
N LEU A 324 9.42 7.16 2.11
CA LEU A 324 9.63 6.33 3.30
C LEU A 324 10.91 6.71 4.04
N ALA A 325 12.02 6.92 3.33
CA ALA A 325 13.28 7.35 3.94
C ALA A 325 13.15 8.69 4.66
N GLU A 326 12.42 9.65 4.09
CA GLU A 326 12.19 10.96 4.70
C GLU A 326 11.23 10.90 5.89
N TYR A 327 10.18 10.09 5.81
CA TYR A 327 9.22 9.90 6.90
C TYR A 327 9.89 9.22 8.10
N LEU A 328 10.64 8.15 7.86
CA LEU A 328 11.26 7.30 8.89
C LEU A 328 12.63 7.84 9.35
N GLY A 329 13.26 8.72 8.58
CA GLY A 329 14.46 9.45 9.01
C GLY A 329 15.78 8.68 8.87
N PHE A 330 15.99 7.94 7.78
CA PHE A 330 17.22 7.18 7.53
C PHE A 330 17.94 7.52 6.22
#